data_AF-A0A0D3E2W7-F1
#
_entry.id   AF-A0A0D3E2W7-F1
#
_cell.length_a   1.000
_cell.length_b   1.000
_cell.length_c   1.000
_cell.angle_alpha   90.00
_cell.angle_beta   90.00
_cell.angle_gamma   90.00
#
_symmetry.space_group_name_H-M   'P 1'
#
loop_
_entity.id
_entity.type
_entity.pdbx_description
1 polymer ?
#
loop_
_entity_poly.entity_id
_entity_poly.type
_entity_poly.pdbx_seq_one_letter_code
_entity_poly.pdbx_strand_id
1 'polypeptide(L)'
;MDYFKNKYNNPLIYITENGFSTPGEETRCKAVADSKRIDYLCSHLCFLRKVIKEKGVNIKGYFAWALGDNYEFCKGFTVRFGLSYVNWTNLDDRNLKESGKWYQSFINGTTKNPAKQDFRRPNLSLRNQKKNLADA
;
A
#
# COMPACT_ATOMS: atom_id res chain seq x y z
N MET A 1 -10.41 8.30 11.24
CA MET A 1 -11.45 8.68 10.26
C MET A 1 -12.70 9.27 10.92
N ASP A 2 -13.09 8.82 12.11
CA ASP A 2 -14.23 9.36 12.87
C ASP A 2 -14.18 10.88 13.06
N TYR A 3 -13.00 11.44 13.36
CA TYR A 3 -12.81 12.88 13.47
C TYR A 3 -13.26 13.60 12.19
N PHE A 4 -12.80 13.16 11.02
CA PHE A 4 -13.16 13.80 9.75
C PHE A 4 -14.66 13.67 9.47
N LYS A 5 -15.24 12.50 9.75
CA LYS A 5 -16.67 12.27 9.61
C LYS A 5 -17.48 13.24 10.48
N ASN A 6 -17.16 13.35 11.76
CA ASN A 6 -17.97 14.10 12.71
C ASN A 6 -17.71 15.62 12.62
N LYS A 7 -16.44 16.02 12.43
CA LYS A 7 -16.04 17.42 12.39
C LYS A 7 -16.46 18.12 11.09
N TYR A 8 -16.43 17.41 9.96
CA TYR A 8 -16.65 17.97 8.63
C TYR A 8 -17.90 17.43 7.93
N ASN A 9 -18.87 16.91 8.70
CA ASN A 9 -20.16 16.44 8.19
C ASN A 9 -20.06 15.34 7.10
N ASN A 10 -19.27 14.31 7.38
CA ASN A 10 -19.04 13.14 6.52
C ASN A 10 -18.74 13.50 5.06
N PRO A 11 -17.69 14.32 4.80
CA PRO A 11 -17.42 14.81 3.47
C PRO A 11 -16.99 13.64 2.57
N LEU A 12 -17.03 13.87 1.26
CA LEU A 12 -16.40 12.98 0.30
C LEU A 12 -14.87 12.99 0.50
N ILE A 13 -14.28 11.82 0.76
CA ILE A 13 -12.85 11.68 1.05
C ILE A 13 -12.15 10.85 -0.02
N TYR A 14 -10.99 11.35 -0.45
CA TYR A 14 -9.99 10.62 -1.21
C TYR A 14 -8.71 10.56 -0.37
N ILE A 15 -8.14 9.37 -0.21
CA ILE A 15 -6.80 9.21 0.38
C ILE A 15 -5.80 9.47 -0.73
N THR A 16 -5.39 10.74 -0.86
CA THR A 16 -4.53 11.22 -1.96
C THR A 16 -3.10 10.72 -1.87
N GLU A 17 -2.65 10.31 -0.69
CA GLU A 17 -1.31 9.77 -0.50
C GLU A 17 -1.26 8.82 0.70
N ASN A 18 -0.72 7.63 0.47
CA ASN A 18 -0.33 6.70 1.53
C ASN A 18 0.74 5.73 1.00
N GLY A 19 1.83 5.56 1.75
CA GLY A 19 2.97 4.80 1.27
C GLY A 19 3.90 4.33 2.38
N PHE A 20 4.87 3.50 1.99
CA PHE A 20 5.89 2.94 2.89
C PHE A 20 7.27 3.06 2.25
N SER A 21 8.20 3.71 2.96
CA SER A 21 9.57 3.90 2.50
C SER A 21 10.48 2.72 2.87
N THR A 22 11.40 2.36 1.99
CA THR A 22 12.56 1.50 2.30
C THR A 22 13.87 2.26 2.02
N PRO A 23 15.02 1.85 2.60
CA PRO A 23 16.30 2.50 2.33
C PRO A 23 16.68 2.46 0.83
N GLY A 24 17.27 3.54 0.33
CA GLY A 24 17.64 3.69 -1.09
C GLY A 24 18.85 2.87 -1.52
N GLU A 25 19.74 2.57 -0.56
CA GLU A 25 20.97 1.78 -0.70
C GLU A 25 20.74 0.26 -0.74
N GLU A 26 19.50 -0.20 -0.59
CA GLU A 26 19.19 -1.62 -0.68
C GLU A 26 19.59 -2.18 -2.05
N THR A 27 20.16 -3.39 -2.04
CA THR A 27 20.44 -4.12 -3.27
C THR A 27 19.15 -4.34 -4.05
N ARG A 28 19.24 -4.41 -5.38
CA ARG A 28 18.08 -4.63 -6.27
C ARG A 28 17.20 -5.79 -5.79
N CYS A 29 17.80 -6.92 -5.40
CA CYS A 29 17.07 -8.09 -4.90
C CYS A 29 16.24 -7.77 -3.64
N LYS A 30 16.81 -7.00 -2.70
CA LYS A 30 16.12 -6.62 -1.47
C LYS A 30 15.04 -5.57 -1.72
N ALA A 31 15.35 -4.56 -2.54
CA ALA A 31 14.43 -3.50 -2.91
C ALA A 31 13.19 -4.03 -3.66
N VAL A 32 13.34 -5.07 -4.49
CA VAL A 32 12.23 -5.71 -5.22
C VAL A 32 11.36 -6.60 -4.35
N ALA A 33 11.92 -7.27 -3.32
CA ALA A 33 11.17 -8.23 -2.50
C ALA A 33 10.20 -7.60 -1.48
N ASP A 34 10.51 -6.39 -1.01
CA ASP A 34 9.73 -5.42 -0.23
C ASP A 34 8.43 -5.81 0.53
N SER A 35 8.36 -7.00 1.14
CA SER A 35 7.15 -7.55 1.76
C SER A 35 6.52 -6.66 2.84
N LYS A 36 7.33 -5.89 3.58
CA LYS A 36 6.85 -4.93 4.58
C LYS A 36 5.96 -3.85 3.98
N ARG A 37 6.21 -3.43 2.73
CA ARG A 37 5.35 -2.49 2.00
C ARG A 37 3.98 -3.11 1.73
N ILE A 38 3.93 -4.40 1.41
CA ILE A 38 2.65 -5.12 1.25
C ILE A 38 1.87 -5.13 2.56
N ASP A 39 2.51 -5.51 3.67
CA ASP A 39 1.85 -5.58 4.98
C ASP A 39 1.29 -4.21 5.37
N TYR A 40 2.02 -3.13 5.11
CA TYR A 40 1.57 -1.76 5.36
C TYR A 40 0.34 -1.38 4.52
N LEU A 41 0.43 -1.52 3.19
CA LEU A 41 -0.66 -1.18 2.27
C LEU A 41 -1.91 -2.02 2.56
N CYS A 42 -1.74 -3.32 2.77
CA CYS A 42 -2.84 -4.23 3.10
C CYS A 42 -3.52 -3.84 4.42
N SER A 43 -2.73 -3.51 5.45
CA SER A 43 -3.29 -3.11 6.75
C SER A 43 -4.09 -1.81 6.65
N HIS A 44 -3.57 -0.82 5.92
CA HIS A 44 -4.27 0.44 5.70
C HIS A 44 -5.57 0.24 4.92
N LEU A 45 -5.54 -0.52 3.83
CA LEU A 45 -6.73 -0.83 3.03
C LEU A 45 -7.78 -1.62 3.83
N CYS A 46 -7.37 -2.56 4.68
CA CYS A 46 -8.26 -3.26 5.61
C CYS A 46 -8.95 -2.28 6.56
N PHE A 47 -8.21 -1.35 7.16
CA PHE A 47 -8.76 -0.31 8.02
C PHE A 47 -9.76 0.58 7.26
N LEU A 48 -9.43 1.01 6.04
CA LEU A 48 -10.35 1.81 5.21
C LEU A 48 -11.65 1.05 4.92
N ARG A 49 -11.57 -0.23 4.53
CA ARG A 49 -12.77 -1.08 4.36
C ARG A 49 -13.60 -1.15 5.64
N LYS A 50 -12.96 -1.35 6.79
CA LYS A 50 -13.61 -1.44 8.10
C LYS A 50 -14.41 -0.17 8.41
N VAL A 51 -13.79 1.00 8.29
CA VAL A 51 -14.48 2.27 8.59
C VAL A 51 -15.56 2.63 7.57
N ILE A 52 -15.40 2.24 6.30
CA ILE A 52 -16.46 2.39 5.29
C ILE A 52 -17.68 1.54 5.69
N LYS A 53 -17.47 0.27 6.06
CA LYS A 53 -18.55 -0.68 6.38
C LYS A 53 -19.21 -0.41 7.72
N GLU A 54 -18.42 -0.27 8.78
CA GLU A 54 -18.92 -0.22 10.15
C GLU A 54 -19.34 1.19 10.56
N LYS A 55 -18.65 2.21 10.03
CA LYS A 55 -18.85 3.60 10.44
C LYS A 55 -19.42 4.49 9.34
N GLY A 56 -19.63 3.99 8.13
CA GLY A 56 -20.25 4.75 7.03
C GLY A 56 -19.45 6.00 6.63
N VAL A 57 -18.12 5.98 6.76
CA VAL A 57 -17.25 7.07 6.31
C VAL A 57 -17.26 7.14 4.78
N ASN A 58 -17.51 8.31 4.20
CA ASN A 58 -17.66 8.49 2.75
C ASN A 58 -16.31 8.56 2.00
N ILE A 59 -15.63 7.43 1.88
CA ILE A 59 -14.35 7.30 1.16
C ILE A 59 -14.60 6.76 -0.25
N LYS A 60 -14.02 7.40 -1.28
CA LYS A 60 -14.19 6.98 -2.68
C LYS A 60 -12.92 6.61 -3.42
N GLY A 61 -11.73 6.94 -2.89
CA GLY A 61 -10.50 6.59 -3.57
C GLY A 61 -9.32 6.50 -2.63
N TYR A 62 -8.32 5.76 -3.09
CA TYR A 62 -7.04 5.54 -2.43
C TYR A 62 -5.93 5.55 -3.48
N PHE A 63 -4.94 6.39 -3.27
CA PHE A 63 -3.81 6.59 -4.16
C PHE A 63 -2.54 6.17 -3.43
N ALA A 64 -1.97 5.04 -3.84
CA ALA A 64 -0.73 4.53 -3.29
C ALA A 64 0.44 5.44 -3.71
N TRP A 65 1.22 5.90 -2.75
CA TRP A 65 2.47 6.62 -2.99
C TRP A 65 3.65 5.66 -2.91
N ALA A 66 4.37 5.38 -4.00
CA ALA A 66 4.25 5.95 -5.35
C ALA A 66 4.24 4.87 -6.43
N LEU A 67 3.96 5.25 -7.69
CA LEU A 67 4.00 4.30 -8.81
C LEU A 67 5.38 3.66 -9.01
N GLY A 68 6.43 4.47 -8.89
CA GLY A 68 7.82 4.06 -8.98
C GLY A 68 8.67 4.80 -7.96
N ASP A 69 9.86 4.28 -7.70
CA ASP A 69 10.83 5.01 -6.89
C ASP A 69 11.06 6.38 -7.54
N ASN A 70 11.16 7.43 -6.72
CA ASN A 70 11.31 8.79 -7.19
C ASN A 70 12.30 9.58 -6.30
N TYR A 71 12.45 10.88 -6.56
CA TYR A 71 13.21 11.80 -5.72
C TYR A 71 12.34 12.32 -4.57
N GLU A 72 12.68 11.98 -3.33
CA GLU A 72 11.84 12.25 -2.16
C GLU A 72 12.29 13.51 -1.40
N PHE A 73 12.23 14.67 -2.07
CA PHE A 73 12.52 16.00 -1.52
C PHE A 73 13.79 16.03 -0.65
N CYS A 74 13.67 16.38 0.63
CA CYS A 74 14.78 16.47 1.58
C CYS A 74 15.54 15.15 1.79
N LYS A 75 14.96 14.01 1.38
CA LYS A 75 15.61 12.70 1.41
C LYS A 75 16.26 12.32 0.09
N GLY A 76 15.97 13.03 -1.00
CA GLY A 76 16.46 12.70 -2.33
C GLY A 76 16.28 11.21 -2.66
N PHE A 77 17.35 10.55 -3.13
CA PHE A 77 17.32 9.13 -3.49
C PHE A 77 17.70 8.18 -2.33
N THR A 78 17.80 8.68 -1.10
CA THR A 78 18.19 7.86 0.07
C THR A 78 17.06 6.96 0.57
N VAL A 79 15.86 7.09 0.01
CA VAL A 79 14.68 6.27 0.31
C VAL A 79 13.94 5.90 -0.97
N ARG A 80 13.09 4.87 -0.88
CA ARG A 80 12.32 4.31 -1.99
C ARG A 80 10.87 4.10 -1.55
N PHE A 81 9.92 4.76 -2.19
CA PHE A 81 8.47 4.59 -1.93
C PHE A 81 7.74 3.78 -3.01
N GLY A 82 8.37 3.58 -4.16
CA GLY A 82 7.70 3.07 -5.35
C GLY A 82 7.17 1.66 -5.20
N LEU A 83 6.04 1.38 -5.85
CA LEU A 83 5.59 0.04 -6.22
C LEU A 83 6.47 -0.59 -7.31
N SER A 84 7.20 0.23 -8.04
CA SER A 84 8.21 -0.18 -9.02
C SER A 84 9.60 0.25 -8.56
N TYR A 85 10.56 -0.66 -8.66
CA TYR A 85 11.98 -0.35 -8.54
C TYR A 85 12.43 0.45 -9.76
N VAL A 86 13.20 1.51 -9.50
CA VAL A 86 13.88 2.28 -10.54
C VAL A 86 15.37 2.26 -10.23
N ASN A 87 16.16 1.78 -11.19
CA ASN A 87 17.61 1.84 -11.11
C ASN A 87 18.09 3.24 -11.54
N TRP A 88 18.76 3.94 -10.62
CA TRP A 88 19.20 5.32 -10.83
C TRP A 88 20.36 5.47 -11.80
N THR A 89 21.16 4.42 -11.99
CA THR A 89 22.29 4.44 -12.92
C THR A 89 21.95 3.85 -14.29
N ASN A 90 20.83 3.13 -14.39
CA ASN A 90 20.31 2.59 -15.64
C ASN A 90 18.77 2.65 -15.65
N LEU A 91 18.21 3.70 -16.26
CA LEU A 91 16.77 3.94 -16.26
C LEU A 91 15.94 2.93 -17.07
N ASP A 92 16.58 2.05 -17.84
CA ASP A 92 15.90 0.96 -18.53
C ASP A 92 15.58 -0.22 -17.58
N ASP A 93 16.29 -0.34 -16.45
CA ASP A 93 15.99 -1.30 -15.40
C ASP A 93 14.90 -0.76 -14.45
N ARG A 94 13.66 -0.87 -14.92
CA ARG A 94 12.43 -0.57 -14.16
C ARG A 94 11.59 -1.82 -13.99
N ASN A 95 11.33 -2.22 -12.75
CA ASN A 95 10.70 -3.50 -12.46
C ASN A 95 9.66 -3.37 -11.35
N LEU A 96 8.50 -4.01 -11.52
CA LEU A 96 7.53 -4.12 -10.44
C LEU A 96 8.15 -4.85 -9.26
N LYS A 97 8.02 -4.24 -8.07
CA LYS A 97 8.34 -4.90 -6.81
C LYS A 97 7.26 -5.92 -6.47
N GLU A 98 7.49 -6.77 -5.48
CA GLU A 98 6.47 -7.70 -4.98
C GLU A 98 5.23 -6.93 -4.48
N SER A 99 5.43 -5.75 -3.88
CA SER A 99 4.32 -4.84 -3.56
C SER A 99 3.54 -4.35 -4.78
N GLY A 100 4.21 -4.01 -5.88
CA GLY A 100 3.56 -3.61 -7.12
C GLY A 100 2.74 -4.75 -7.76
N LYS A 101 3.31 -5.97 -7.80
CA LYS A 101 2.61 -7.16 -8.28
C LYS A 101 1.41 -7.52 -7.40
N TRP A 102 1.56 -7.40 -6.07
CA TRP A 102 0.47 -7.59 -5.14
C TRP A 102 -0.63 -6.54 -5.33
N TYR A 103 -0.27 -5.26 -5.49
CA TYR A 103 -1.24 -4.17 -5.67
C TYR A 103 -2.01 -4.32 -6.98
N GLN A 104 -1.33 -4.73 -8.07
CA GLN A 104 -1.97 -5.09 -9.33
C GLN A 104 -2.98 -6.24 -9.14
N SER A 105 -2.58 -7.29 -8.41
CA SER A 105 -3.45 -8.44 -8.11
C SER A 105 -4.64 -8.04 -7.24
N PHE A 106 -4.45 -7.14 -6.28
CA PHE A 106 -5.50 -6.59 -5.43
C PHE A 106 -6.56 -5.85 -6.26
N ILE A 107 -6.14 -4.94 -7.14
CA ILE A 107 -7.05 -4.21 -8.04
C ILE A 107 -7.78 -5.17 -8.99
N ASN A 108 -7.07 -6.15 -9.56
CA ASN A 108 -7.69 -7.12 -10.47
C ASN A 108 -8.65 -8.09 -9.76
N GLY A 109 -8.41 -8.39 -8.48
CA GLY A 109 -9.30 -9.20 -7.65
C GLY A 109 -10.61 -8.49 -7.33
N THR A 110 -10.55 -7.18 -7.07
CA THR A 110 -11.74 -6.38 -6.77
C THR A 110 -12.64 -6.18 -8.00
N THR A 111 -12.06 -6.11 -9.21
CA THR A 111 -12.84 -5.96 -10.46
C THR A 111 -13.54 -7.26 -10.89
N LYS A 112 -12.92 -8.43 -10.66
CA LYS A 112 -13.46 -9.72 -11.11
C LYS A 112 -14.54 -10.30 -10.18
N ASN A 113 -14.53 -9.98 -8.89
CA ASN A 113 -15.53 -10.49 -7.96
C ASN A 113 -15.81 -9.50 -6.80
N PRO A 114 -16.70 -8.51 -7.00
CA PRO A 114 -17.02 -7.51 -5.98
C PRO A 114 -17.59 -8.10 -4.68
N ALA A 115 -18.22 -9.27 -4.75
CA ALA A 115 -18.85 -9.95 -3.62
C ALA A 115 -17.85 -10.74 -2.75
N LYS A 116 -16.70 -11.15 -3.31
CA LYS A 116 -15.62 -11.86 -2.59
C LYS A 116 -14.36 -11.01 -2.45
N GLN A 117 -14.52 -9.85 -1.81
CA GLN A 117 -13.41 -8.96 -1.43
C GLN A 117 -12.69 -9.49 -0.16
N ASP A 118 -12.17 -10.72 -0.23
CA ASP A 118 -11.23 -11.19 0.76
C ASP A 118 -9.88 -10.56 0.43
N PHE A 119 -9.44 -9.62 1.26
CA PHE A 119 -8.08 -9.11 1.19
C PHE A 119 -7.15 -10.32 1.34
N ARG A 120 -6.55 -10.76 0.23
CA ARG A 120 -5.48 -11.75 0.26
C ARG A 120 -4.30 -11.10 0.99
N ARG A 121 -4.30 -11.19 2.32
CA ARG A 121 -3.08 -11.00 3.10
C ARG A 121 -2.08 -12.01 2.52
N PRO A 122 -0.92 -11.57 2.02
CA PRO A 122 0.09 -12.53 1.60
C PRO A 122 0.39 -13.43 2.79
N ASN A 123 0.43 -14.74 2.58
CA ASN A 123 0.92 -15.71 3.57
C ASN A 123 2.39 -15.48 3.96
N LEU A 124 3.07 -14.44 3.42
CA LEU A 124 4.44 -14.07 3.75
C LEU A 124 4.58 -13.63 5.22
N SER A 125 3.66 -12.84 5.77
CA SER A 125 3.77 -12.37 7.16
C SER A 125 3.38 -13.43 8.20
N LEU A 126 2.57 -14.42 7.81
CA LEU A 126 2.18 -15.54 8.67
C LEU A 126 3.29 -16.57 8.90
N ARG A 127 4.35 -16.60 8.07
CA ARG A 127 5.48 -17.50 8.33
C ARG A 127 6.32 -17.08 9.54
N ASN A 128 6.28 -15.80 9.95
CA ASN A 128 7.19 -15.29 10.97
C ASN A 128 6.54 -14.69 12.23
N GLN A 129 5.21 -14.49 12.30
CA GLN A 129 4.58 -14.03 13.56
C GLN A 129 3.18 -14.63 13.75
N LYS A 130 3.01 -15.44 14.82
CA LYS A 130 1.70 -15.72 15.42
C LYS A 130 1.14 -14.40 16.00
N LYS A 131 0.37 -13.65 15.22
CA LYS A 131 -0.48 -12.56 15.74
C LYS A 131 -1.91 -12.72 15.26
N ASN A 132 -2.83 -12.64 16.22
CA ASN A 132 -4.24 -12.96 16.09
C ASN A 132 -5.00 -11.86 15.34
N LEU A 133 -6.08 -12.22 14.65
CA LEU A 133 -6.82 -11.34 13.71
C LEU A 133 -7.68 -10.26 14.39
N ALA A 134 -7.68 -10.15 15.72
CA ALA A 134 -8.60 -9.26 16.46
C ALA A 134 -8.10 -7.81 16.64
N ASP A 135 -6.82 -7.51 16.37
CA ASP A 135 -6.23 -6.19 16.70
C ASP A 135 -5.97 -5.29 15.47
N ALA A 136 -6.81 -5.38 14.44
CA ALA A 136 -6.76 -4.48 13.27
C ALA A 136 -8.12 -3.82 12.97
#